data_AF-A0A3S3N0J5-F1
#
_entry.id   AF-A0A3S3N0J5-F1
#
_cell.length_a   1.000
_cell.length_b   1.000
_cell.length_c   1.000
_cell.angle_alpha   90.00
_cell.angle_beta   90.00
_cell.angle_gamma   90.00
#
_symmetry.space_group_name_H-M   'P 1'
#
loop_
_entity.id
_entity.type
_entity.pdbx_description
1 polymer ?
#
loop_
_entity_poly.entity_id
_entity_poly.type
_entity_poly.pdbx_seq_one_letter_code
_entity_poly.pdbx_strand_id
1 'polypeptide(L)'
;MEYRQISEDYSVSGQIQPEEVAAIKAAGFKSVICNRPDDEQPGQPSADSVKAAVEAAGLAFRYIPVISGQITHENVEDQAEALDELEGPIFAYCRSGARCTNLYGLIQQSKG
;
A
#
# COMPACT_ATOMS: atom_id res chain seq x y z
N MET A 1 -2.64 -9.68 11.21
CA MET A 1 -2.98 -8.50 10.38
C MET A 1 -4.10 -7.66 10.99
N GLU A 2 -3.84 -6.38 11.22
CA GLU A 2 -4.85 -5.34 11.46
C GLU A 2 -4.81 -4.33 10.32
N TYR A 3 -5.96 -3.95 9.77
CA TYR A 3 -6.05 -2.90 8.75
C TYR A 3 -7.25 -1.99 9.04
N ARG A 4 -7.14 -0.75 8.57
CA ARG A 4 -8.19 0.26 8.67
C ARG A 4 -8.73 0.54 7.28
N GLN A 5 -10.03 0.34 7.12
CA GLN A 5 -10.74 0.72 5.92
C GLN A 5 -10.90 2.25 5.88
N ILE A 6 -10.47 2.88 4.78
CA ILE A 6 -10.58 4.34 4.57
C ILE A 6 -11.75 4.63 3.62
N SER A 7 -11.97 3.79 2.61
CA SER A 7 -13.13 3.82 1.71
C SER A 7 -13.57 2.38 1.37
N GLU A 8 -14.63 2.22 0.59
CA GLU A 8 -15.09 0.90 0.13
C GLU A 8 -14.02 0.16 -0.69
N ASP A 9 -13.17 0.90 -1.40
CA ASP A 9 -12.15 0.34 -2.29
C ASP A 9 -10.71 0.50 -1.78
N TYR A 10 -10.48 1.22 -0.67
CA TYR A 10 -9.12 1.49 -0.17
C TYR A 10 -8.99 1.26 1.33
N SER A 11 -8.06 0.38 1.68
CA SER A 11 -7.69 0.06 3.07
C SER A 11 -6.21 0.31 3.32
N VAL A 12 -5.88 0.65 4.57
CA VAL A 12 -4.50 0.92 5.00
C VAL A 12 -4.08 0.02 6.15
N SER A 13 -2.80 -0.35 6.20
CA SER A 13 -2.23 -1.13 7.30
C SER A 13 -0.81 -0.69 7.67
N GLY A 14 -0.34 -1.16 8.83
CA GLY A 14 1.06 -1.12 9.22
C GLY A 14 1.90 -2.12 8.40
N GLN A 15 3.13 -2.34 8.83
CA GLN A 15 4.02 -3.28 8.15
C GLN A 15 3.39 -4.67 8.09
N ILE A 16 3.33 -5.25 6.89
CA ILE A 16 2.88 -6.63 6.68
C ILE A 16 4.07 -7.56 6.47
N GLN A 17 3.87 -8.84 6.79
CA GLN A 17 4.80 -9.90 6.42
C GLN A 17 4.34 -10.62 5.14
N PRO A 18 5.26 -11.24 4.36
CA PRO A 18 4.92 -12.02 3.18
C PRO A 18 3.90 -13.13 3.45
N GLU A 19 3.94 -13.74 4.64
CA GLU A 19 2.98 -14.76 5.08
C GLU A 19 1.55 -14.23 5.26
N GLU A 20 1.38 -12.93 5.52
CA GLU A 20 0.06 -12.32 5.71
C GLU A 20 -0.65 -12.04 4.38
N VAL A 21 0.05 -12.13 3.25
CA VAL A 21 -0.53 -11.91 1.91
C VAL A 21 -1.68 -12.87 1.61
N ALA A 22 -1.60 -14.11 2.09
CA ALA A 22 -2.70 -15.06 1.94
C ALA A 22 -3.97 -14.57 2.65
N ALA A 23 -3.83 -13.91 3.80
CA ALA A 23 -4.96 -13.30 4.51
C ALA A 23 -5.49 -12.06 3.79
N ILE A 24 -4.62 -11.25 3.16
CA ILE A 24 -5.02 -10.12 2.30
C ILE A 24 -5.92 -10.61 1.16
N LYS A 25 -5.49 -11.66 0.45
CA LYS A 25 -6.29 -12.27 -0.60
C LYS A 25 -7.62 -12.82 -0.08
N ALA A 26 -7.60 -13.51 1.06
CA ALA A 26 -8.80 -14.08 1.66
C ALA A 26 -9.80 -13.01 2.12
N ALA A 27 -9.32 -11.82 2.49
CA ALA A 27 -10.16 -10.66 2.81
C ALA A 27 -10.79 -10.00 1.56
N GLY A 28 -10.46 -10.46 0.35
CA GLY A 28 -11.06 -10.00 -0.90
C GLY A 28 -10.32 -8.86 -1.60
N PHE A 29 -9.16 -8.45 -1.08
CA PHE A 29 -8.29 -7.48 -1.75
C PHE A 29 -7.71 -8.07 -3.03
N LYS A 30 -7.51 -7.21 -4.03
CA LYS A 30 -7.00 -7.59 -5.35
C LYS A 30 -5.64 -6.99 -5.66
N SER A 31 -5.33 -5.86 -5.03
CA SER A 31 -4.08 -5.14 -5.26
C SER A 31 -3.46 -4.67 -3.95
N VAL A 32 -2.13 -4.62 -3.91
CA VAL A 32 -1.34 -4.22 -2.75
C VAL A 32 -0.39 -3.09 -3.12
N ILE A 33 -0.38 -2.01 -2.33
CA ILE A 33 0.52 -0.87 -2.51
C ILE A 33 1.46 -0.76 -1.31
N CYS A 34 2.77 -0.74 -1.56
CA CYS A 34 3.78 -0.47 -0.54
C CYS A 34 4.20 1.00 -0.59
N ASN A 35 3.88 1.76 0.46
CA ASN A 35 4.31 3.15 0.63
C ASN A 35 5.51 3.32 1.57
N ARG A 36 6.24 2.22 1.84
CA ARG A 36 7.40 2.24 2.73
C ARG A 36 8.67 1.95 1.94
N PRO A 37 9.67 2.85 1.96
CA PRO A 37 10.97 2.57 1.38
C PRO A 37 11.64 1.40 2.11
N ASP A 38 12.38 0.59 1.35
CA ASP A 38 13.26 -0.43 1.91
C ASP A 38 14.35 0.15 2.83
N ASP A 39 14.87 -0.70 3.72
CA ASP A 39 15.95 -0.37 4.67
C ASP A 39 15.63 0.72 5.72
N GLU A 40 14.35 1.05 5.94
CA GLU A 40 13.95 2.07 6.93
C GLU A 40 14.17 1.61 8.39
N GLN A 41 14.23 0.29 8.66
CA GLN A 41 14.50 -0.28 9.99
C GLN A 41 15.15 -1.67 9.91
N PRO A 42 15.99 -2.04 10.90
CA PRO A 42 16.49 -3.40 11.06
C PRO A 42 15.34 -4.41 11.17
N GLY A 43 15.39 -5.49 10.38
CA GLY A 43 14.35 -6.53 10.38
C GLY A 43 13.10 -6.19 9.58
N GLN A 44 13.10 -5.08 8.82
CA GLN A 44 12.06 -4.79 7.84
C GLN A 44 12.06 -5.86 6.73
N PRO A 45 10.90 -6.47 6.42
CA PRO A 45 10.80 -7.32 5.24
C PRO A 45 10.96 -6.46 3.99
N SER A 46 11.76 -6.94 3.05
CA SER A 46 11.99 -6.22 1.79
C SER A 46 10.71 -6.11 0.99
N ALA A 47 10.51 -4.99 0.29
CA ALA A 47 9.36 -4.83 -0.60
C ALA A 47 9.34 -5.92 -1.66
N ASP A 48 10.50 -6.38 -2.13
CA ASP A 48 10.65 -7.50 -3.07
C ASP A 48 10.10 -8.82 -2.50
N SER A 49 10.41 -9.15 -1.24
CA SER A 49 9.89 -10.36 -0.59
C SER A 49 8.36 -10.33 -0.46
N VAL A 50 7.79 -9.16 -0.16
CA VAL A 50 6.33 -8.99 -0.11
C VAL A 50 5.75 -9.07 -1.52
N LYS A 51 6.36 -8.40 -2.50
CA LYS A 51 5.97 -8.44 -3.90
C LYS A 51 5.88 -9.87 -4.41
N ALA A 52 6.92 -10.68 -4.19
CA ALA A 52 6.94 -12.08 -4.61
C ALA A 52 5.77 -12.88 -4.02
N ALA A 53 5.42 -12.65 -2.76
CA ALA A 53 4.26 -13.29 -2.12
C ALA A 53 2.92 -12.78 -2.69
N VAL A 54 2.80 -11.48 -2.97
CA VAL A 54 1.62 -10.86 -3.58
C VAL A 54 1.38 -11.39 -4.98
N GLU A 55 2.42 -11.43 -5.81
CA GLU A 55 2.36 -11.99 -7.16
C GLU A 55 2.09 -13.50 -7.14
N ALA A 56 2.71 -14.26 -6.22
CA ALA A 56 2.42 -15.68 -6.04
C ALA A 56 0.98 -15.96 -5.61
N ALA A 57 0.38 -15.02 -4.86
CA ALA A 57 -1.04 -15.05 -4.52
C ALA A 57 -1.95 -14.64 -5.70
N GLY A 58 -1.41 -14.14 -6.81
CA GLY A 58 -2.19 -13.66 -7.96
C GLY A 58 -2.84 -12.30 -7.72
N LEU A 59 -2.25 -11.49 -6.84
CA LEU A 59 -2.63 -10.10 -6.58
C LEU A 59 -1.68 -9.17 -7.33
N ALA A 60 -2.13 -7.95 -7.64
CA ALA A 60 -1.25 -6.93 -8.19
C ALA A 60 -0.43 -6.25 -7.08
N PHE A 61 0.81 -5.88 -7.37
CA PHE A 61 1.68 -5.18 -6.42
C PHE A 61 2.23 -3.89 -7.03
N ARG A 62 2.17 -2.79 -6.27
CA ARG A 62 2.80 -1.52 -6.62
C ARG A 62 3.71 -1.03 -5.50
N TYR A 63 4.89 -0.55 -5.88
CA TYR A 63 5.87 0.02 -4.95
C TYR A 63 5.99 1.53 -5.16
N ILE A 64 5.56 2.30 -4.17
CA ILE A 64 5.52 3.77 -4.21
C ILE A 64 6.20 4.28 -2.94
N PRO A 65 7.53 4.22 -2.85
CA PRO A 65 8.26 4.51 -1.62
C PRO A 65 8.09 5.98 -1.23
N VAL A 66 7.50 6.22 -0.05
CA VAL A 66 7.23 7.57 0.44
C VAL A 66 7.94 7.78 1.77
N ILE A 67 8.77 8.83 1.81
CA ILE A 67 9.49 9.22 3.00
C ILE A 67 8.52 9.94 3.95
N SER A 68 8.51 9.51 5.21
CA SER A 68 7.62 10.09 6.22
C SER A 68 7.90 11.59 6.39
N GLY A 69 6.85 12.41 6.26
CA GLY A 69 6.96 13.88 6.36
C GLY A 69 7.46 14.57 5.09
N GLN A 70 7.77 13.83 4.02
CA GLN A 70 8.21 14.36 2.73
C GLN A 70 7.37 13.77 1.60
N ILE A 71 6.04 13.93 1.69
CA ILE A 71 5.15 13.57 0.60
C ILE A 71 5.31 14.60 -0.51
N THR A 72 5.65 14.14 -1.70
CA THR A 72 5.80 14.99 -2.90
C THR A 72 4.55 14.92 -3.77
N HIS A 73 4.40 15.89 -4.68
CA HIS A 73 3.33 15.86 -5.67
C HIS A 73 3.43 14.61 -6.56
N GLU A 74 4.64 14.22 -6.94
CA GLU A 74 4.90 13.01 -7.73
C GLU A 74 4.42 11.74 -7.01
N ASN A 75 4.55 11.65 -5.68
CA ASN A 75 3.99 10.52 -4.94
C ASN A 75 2.45 10.49 -4.98
N VAL A 76 1.81 11.65 -4.95
CA VAL A 76 0.35 11.77 -5.04
C VAL A 76 -0.11 11.33 -6.42
N GLU A 77 0.60 11.75 -7.47
CA GLU A 77 0.32 11.38 -8.85
C GLU A 77 0.52 9.87 -9.10
N ASP A 78 1.68 9.31 -8.72
CA ASP A 78 1.96 7.87 -8.93
C ASP A 78 0.97 6.99 -8.16
N GLN A 79 0.57 7.40 -6.95
CA GLN A 79 -0.44 6.67 -6.22
C GLN A 79 -1.85 6.88 -6.80
N ALA A 80 -2.19 8.07 -7.30
CA ALA A 80 -3.47 8.30 -7.97
C ALA A 80 -3.59 7.48 -9.27
N GLU A 81 -2.51 7.36 -10.02
CA GLU A 81 -2.40 6.51 -11.22
C GLU A 81 -2.54 5.04 -10.82
N ALA A 82 -1.82 4.58 -9.79
CA ALA A 82 -1.96 3.22 -9.30
C ALA A 82 -3.39 2.91 -8.83
N LEU A 83 -4.11 3.84 -8.21
CA LEU A 83 -5.51 3.63 -7.83
C LEU A 83 -6.47 3.56 -9.04
N ASP A 84 -6.09 4.10 -10.20
CA ASP A 84 -6.88 4.07 -11.43
C ASP A 84 -6.58 2.80 -12.26
N GLU A 85 -5.31 2.39 -12.30
CA GLU A 85 -4.85 1.20 -13.03
C GLU A 85 -5.13 -0.11 -12.30
N LEU A 86 -5.04 -0.12 -10.97
CA LEU A 86 -5.15 -1.34 -10.17
C LEU A 86 -6.61 -1.71 -9.92
N GLU A 87 -6.89 -3.02 -9.97
CA GLU A 87 -8.21 -3.51 -9.63
C GLU A 87 -8.41 -3.48 -8.11
N GLY A 88 -9.51 -2.89 -7.67
CA GLY A 88 -9.89 -2.83 -6.26
C GLY A 88 -10.67 -4.06 -5.77
N PRO A 89 -10.76 -4.26 -4.44
CA PRO A 89 -10.28 -3.35 -3.40
C PRO A 89 -8.75 -3.41 -3.18
N ILE A 90 -8.19 -2.24 -2.87
CA ILE A 90 -6.75 -1.98 -2.75
C ILE A 90 -6.32 -1.97 -1.29
N PHE A 91 -5.21 -2.64 -1.01
CA PHE A 91 -4.58 -2.71 0.31
C PHE A 91 -3.24 -1.96 0.31
N ALA A 92 -3.19 -0.77 0.90
CA ALA A 92 -1.96 -0.01 1.04
C ALA A 92 -1.31 -0.23 2.41
N TYR A 93 0.01 -0.37 2.46
CA TYR A 93 0.72 -0.48 3.73
C TYR A 93 1.96 0.40 3.78
N CYS A 94 2.32 0.82 5.00
CA CYS A 94 3.61 1.44 5.26
C CYS A 94 4.17 0.92 6.59
N ARG A 95 4.85 1.75 7.40
CA ARG A 95 5.24 1.35 8.75
C ARG A 95 4.05 1.24 9.71
N SER A 96 3.13 2.23 9.66
CA SER A 96 2.04 2.38 10.65
C SER A 96 0.69 2.73 10.01
N GLY A 97 0.56 2.66 8.69
CA GLY A 97 -0.61 3.10 7.92
C GLY A 97 -0.73 4.62 7.71
N ALA A 98 -0.11 5.45 8.55
CA ALA A 98 -0.27 6.91 8.51
C ALA A 98 0.12 7.56 7.17
N ARG A 99 1.19 7.08 6.50
CA ARG A 99 1.61 7.60 5.19
C ARG A 99 0.53 7.33 4.14
N CYS A 100 0.05 6.10 4.07
CA CYS A 100 -0.98 5.67 3.13
C CYS A 100 -2.28 6.47 3.32
N THR A 101 -2.66 6.76 4.57
CA THR A 101 -3.82 7.59 4.89
C THR A 101 -3.63 9.03 4.41
N ASN A 102 -2.46 9.62 4.68
CA ASN A 102 -2.20 11.01 4.31
C ASN A 102 -2.12 11.19 2.79
N LEU A 103 -1.47 10.26 2.09
CA LEU A 103 -1.42 10.21 0.63
C LEU A 103 -2.81 10.10 0.03
N TYR A 104 -3.64 9.17 0.51
CA TYR A 104 -5.01 9.04 0.05
C TYR A 104 -5.82 10.32 0.28
N GLY A 105 -5.68 10.97 1.44
CA GLY A 105 -6.34 12.23 1.73
C GLY A 105 -5.94 13.38 0.78
N LEU A 106 -4.67 13.41 0.34
CA LEU A 106 -4.19 14.39 -0.64
C LEU A 106 -4.75 14.10 -2.05
N ILE A 107 -4.80 12.82 -2.45
CA ILE A 107 -5.39 12.41 -3.74
C ILE A 107 -6.86 12.82 -3.80
N GLN A 108 -7.63 12.57 -2.73
CA GLN A 108 -9.04 12.94 -2.67
C GLN A 108 -9.25 14.46 -2.74
N GLN A 109 -8.37 15.26 -2.13
CA GLN A 109 -8.41 16.73 -2.24
C GLN A 109 -8.03 17.23 -3.64
N SER A 110 -7.17 16.51 -4.35
CA SER A 110 -6.78 16.87 -5.72
C SER A 110 -7.81 16.45 -6.78
N LYS A 111 -8.65 15.45 -6.49
CA LYS A 111 -9.73 14.98 -7.37
C LYS A 111 -11.06 15.73 -7.17
N GLY A 112 -11.17 16.58 -6.15
CA GLY A 112 -12.35 17.41 -5.85
C GLY A 112 -12.20 18.85 -6.32
#